data_AF-A0A182SWE1-F1
#
_entry.id   AF-A0A182SWE1-F1
#
_cell.length_a   1.000
_cell.length_b   1.000
_cell.length_c   1.000
_cell.angle_alpha   90.00
_cell.angle_beta   90.00
_cell.angle_gamma   90.00
#
_symmetry.space_group_name_H-M   'P 1'
#
loop_
_entity.id
_entity.type
_entity.pdbx_description
1 polymer ?
#
loop_
_entity_poly.entity_id
_entity_poly.type
_entity_poly.pdbx_seq_one_letter_code
_entity_poly.pdbx_strand_id
1 'polypeptide(L)'
;KPVRILQAVKGLIGAPQNNFKILKNGKVVYDDKREKSMFNRILREMFPRDGRTKDERSTIFMNLIKEILLKDFTTNDENSDRKLLSIKKDRKKKDKNQLHERACNPVNQQFLPKSCALRQILDVQLLVKSSISTIDLTQLAKSRTDPYCYIDDMYEKYLTHQEHAMYGGGCNSTTWPKEPFSTEYLSEEEKYQLGATALDCSIMITFRRLSGDRAEENSLNEAARNHIVSIEGMKFVVNVTITDLDPKSPKHYAKYVEQLAASAVAYRDFISKMRR
;
A
#
# COMPACT_ATOMS: atom_id res chain seq x y z
N LYS A 1 -13.80 -1.08 -3.56
CA LYS A 1 -14.40 -2.45 -3.60
C LYS A 1 -13.31 -3.49 -3.37
N PRO A 2 -13.42 -4.35 -2.35
CA PRO A 2 -12.42 -5.39 -2.03
C PRO A 2 -12.06 -6.32 -3.20
N VAL A 3 -13.00 -6.59 -4.11
CA VAL A 3 -12.74 -7.39 -5.33
C VAL A 3 -11.73 -6.75 -6.29
N ARG A 4 -11.61 -5.42 -6.35
CA ARG A 4 -10.60 -4.74 -7.19
C ARG A 4 -9.19 -4.91 -6.62
N ILE A 5 -9.06 -4.90 -5.29
CA ILE A 5 -7.79 -5.20 -4.61
C ILE A 5 -7.38 -6.63 -4.94
N LEU A 6 -8.33 -7.57 -4.87
CA LEU A 6 -8.06 -8.96 -5.26
C LEU A 6 -7.61 -9.09 -6.72
N GLN A 7 -8.22 -8.33 -7.64
CA GLN A 7 -7.80 -8.26 -9.04
C GLN A 7 -6.41 -7.64 -9.21
N ALA A 8 -6.09 -6.59 -8.45
CA ALA A 8 -4.78 -5.94 -8.46
C ALA A 8 -3.68 -6.90 -7.95
N VAL A 9 -3.91 -7.57 -6.82
CA VAL A 9 -3.00 -8.61 -6.28
C VAL A 9 -2.81 -9.74 -7.30
N LYS A 10 -3.88 -10.20 -7.96
CA LYS A 10 -3.77 -11.18 -9.05
C LYS A 10 -2.92 -10.67 -10.21
N GLY A 11 -3.04 -9.39 -10.57
CA GLY A 11 -2.23 -8.74 -11.59
C GLY A 11 -0.75 -8.70 -11.21
N LEU A 12 -0.45 -8.28 -9.98
CA LEU A 12 0.91 -8.24 -9.41
C LEU A 12 1.55 -9.63 -9.37
N ILE A 13 0.82 -10.67 -8.99
CA ILE A 13 1.32 -12.06 -9.06
C ILE A 13 1.49 -12.51 -10.51
N GLY A 14 0.66 -12.04 -11.43
CA GLY A 14 0.72 -12.41 -12.84
C GLY A 14 1.89 -11.79 -13.60
N ALA A 15 2.28 -10.58 -13.22
CA ALA A 15 3.38 -9.80 -13.79
C ALA A 15 4.10 -9.04 -12.67
N PRO A 16 5.02 -9.71 -11.94
CA PRO A 16 5.65 -9.13 -10.75
C PRO A 16 6.52 -7.91 -11.02
N GLN A 17 7.33 -7.93 -12.09
CA GLN A 17 8.30 -6.87 -12.39
C GLN A 17 9.10 -6.46 -11.14
N ASN A 18 9.19 -5.16 -10.85
CA ASN A 18 9.75 -4.62 -9.61
C ASN A 18 8.69 -4.41 -8.50
N ASN A 19 7.41 -4.71 -8.75
CA ASN A 19 6.29 -4.34 -7.90
C ASN A 19 5.83 -5.45 -6.93
N PHE A 20 6.32 -6.69 -7.10
CA PHE A 20 5.92 -7.80 -6.24
C PHE A 20 7.04 -8.83 -6.04
N LYS A 21 7.30 -9.18 -4.78
CA LYS A 21 8.26 -10.21 -4.39
C LYS A 21 7.71 -11.01 -3.22
N ILE A 22 8.06 -12.29 -3.13
CA ILE A 22 7.75 -13.14 -1.96
C ILE A 22 9.06 -13.64 -1.37
N LEU A 23 9.18 -13.46 -0.06
CA LEU A 23 10.27 -14.00 0.72
C LEU A 23 9.76 -15.11 1.64
N LYS A 24 10.57 -16.15 1.83
CA LYS A 24 10.34 -17.20 2.82
C LYS A 24 11.61 -17.32 3.66
N ASN A 25 11.48 -17.10 4.97
CA ASN A 25 12.60 -17.15 5.91
C ASN A 25 13.79 -16.29 5.44
N GLY A 26 13.51 -15.05 5.02
CA GLY A 26 14.51 -14.09 4.54
C GLY A 26 15.03 -14.32 3.11
N LYS A 27 14.63 -15.40 2.42
CA LYS A 27 15.09 -15.70 1.05
C LYS A 27 14.03 -15.39 0.02
N VAL A 28 14.40 -14.69 -1.07
CA VAL A 28 13.49 -14.42 -2.20
C VAL A 28 13.14 -15.73 -2.90
N VAL A 29 11.87 -16.11 -2.85
CA VAL A 29 11.33 -17.34 -3.44
C VAL A 29 10.46 -17.08 -4.68
N TYR A 30 9.98 -15.84 -4.86
CA TYR A 30 9.23 -15.43 -6.04
C TYR A 30 9.49 -13.96 -6.40
N ASP A 31 9.76 -13.69 -7.67
CA ASP A 31 9.97 -12.39 -8.29
C ASP A 31 9.77 -12.49 -9.82
N ASP A 32 10.08 -11.43 -10.57
CA ASP A 32 9.94 -11.38 -12.04
C ASP A 32 10.87 -12.33 -12.81
N LYS A 33 11.95 -12.80 -12.17
CA LYS A 33 12.93 -13.69 -12.82
C LYS A 33 12.57 -15.16 -12.66
N ARG A 34 11.60 -15.48 -11.81
CA ARG A 34 11.23 -16.86 -11.46
C ARG A 34 9.96 -17.30 -12.16
N GLU A 35 9.92 -18.56 -12.55
CA GLU A 35 8.75 -19.16 -13.17
C GLU A 35 7.52 -19.15 -12.25
N LYS A 36 6.34 -19.06 -12.86
CA LYS A 36 5.05 -19.17 -12.17
C LYS A 36 4.84 -20.53 -11.48
N SER A 37 5.55 -21.57 -11.90
CA SER A 37 5.57 -22.89 -11.25
C SER A 37 6.02 -22.80 -9.78
N MET A 38 7.01 -21.93 -9.51
CA MET A 38 7.57 -21.67 -8.18
C MET A 38 6.55 -21.08 -7.22
N PHE A 39 5.74 -20.13 -7.68
CA PHE A 39 4.64 -19.58 -6.89
C PHE A 39 3.70 -20.69 -6.38
N ASN A 40 3.33 -21.64 -7.23
CA ASN A 40 2.44 -22.75 -6.82
C ASN A 40 3.12 -23.71 -5.83
N ARG A 41 4.44 -23.88 -5.92
CA ARG A 41 5.20 -24.66 -4.95
C ARG A 41 5.15 -23.99 -3.58
N ILE A 42 5.37 -22.67 -3.52
CA ILE A 42 5.28 -21.87 -2.29
C ILE A 42 3.89 -22.02 -1.68
N LEU A 43 2.82 -21.87 -2.46
CA LEU A 43 1.46 -22.00 -1.96
C LEU A 43 1.16 -23.39 -1.37
N ARG A 44 1.69 -24.48 -1.96
CA ARG A 44 1.54 -25.84 -1.42
C ARG A 44 2.28 -26.05 -0.10
N GLU A 45 3.31 -25.26 0.18
CA GLU A 45 4.05 -25.29 1.44
C GLU A 45 3.39 -24.40 2.51
N MET A 46 2.79 -23.27 2.11
CA MET A 46 2.16 -22.32 3.04
C MET A 46 0.79 -22.77 3.53
N PHE A 47 0.01 -23.42 2.67
CA PHE A 47 -1.33 -23.92 2.99
C PHE A 47 -1.33 -25.45 3.07
N PRO A 48 -2.13 -26.06 3.98
CA PRO A 48 -2.14 -27.50 4.19
C PRO A 48 -2.38 -28.31 2.90
N ARG A 49 -1.94 -29.57 2.94
CA ARG A 49 -2.33 -30.60 1.96
C ARG A 49 -3.65 -31.24 2.40
N ASP A 50 -4.74 -30.52 2.17
CA ASP A 50 -6.11 -30.86 2.57
C ASP A 50 -7.03 -31.10 1.36
N GLY A 51 -6.46 -31.58 0.25
CA GLY A 51 -7.21 -31.80 -0.99
C GLY A 51 -7.47 -30.54 -1.82
N ARG A 52 -7.14 -29.34 -1.33
CA ARG A 52 -7.31 -28.09 -2.10
C ARG A 52 -6.52 -28.13 -3.42
N THR A 53 -7.14 -27.61 -4.46
CA THR A 53 -6.56 -27.37 -5.78
C THR A 53 -5.56 -26.22 -5.76
N LYS A 54 -4.80 -26.06 -6.84
CA LYS A 54 -3.90 -24.91 -7.04
C LYS A 54 -4.66 -23.58 -7.04
N ASP A 55 -5.83 -23.54 -7.68
CA ASP A 55 -6.63 -22.32 -7.82
C ASP A 55 -7.25 -21.88 -6.49
N GLU A 56 -7.67 -22.84 -5.65
CA GLU A 56 -8.15 -22.57 -4.29
C GLU A 56 -7.05 -21.98 -3.41
N ARG A 57 -5.85 -22.59 -3.39
CA ARG A 57 -4.71 -22.04 -2.63
C ARG A 57 -4.34 -20.63 -3.10
N SER A 58 -4.36 -20.38 -4.40
CA SER A 58 -4.12 -19.04 -4.94
C SER A 58 -5.21 -18.06 -4.49
N THR A 59 -6.47 -18.50 -4.44
CA THR A 59 -7.60 -17.67 -4.00
C THR A 59 -7.48 -17.31 -2.52
N ILE A 60 -7.11 -18.27 -1.68
CA ILE A 60 -6.85 -18.05 -0.25
C ILE A 60 -5.71 -17.04 -0.08
N PHE A 61 -4.58 -17.25 -0.75
CA PHE A 61 -3.44 -16.33 -0.66
C PHE A 61 -3.81 -14.89 -1.05
N MET A 62 -4.49 -14.71 -2.20
CA MET A 62 -4.89 -13.37 -2.64
C MET A 62 -5.87 -12.72 -1.65
N ASN A 63 -6.79 -13.50 -1.07
CA ASN A 63 -7.71 -12.98 -0.06
C ASN A 63 -6.98 -12.65 1.25
N LEU A 64 -5.99 -13.44 1.67
CA LEU A 64 -5.15 -13.13 2.83
C LEU A 64 -4.46 -11.76 2.64
N ILE A 65 -3.78 -11.55 1.52
CA ILE A 65 -3.14 -10.25 1.22
C ILE A 65 -4.16 -9.11 1.21
N LYS A 66 -5.34 -9.32 0.60
CA LYS A 66 -6.43 -8.34 0.59
C LYS A 66 -6.92 -8.00 2.00
N GLU A 67 -7.13 -8.99 2.87
CA GLU A 67 -7.55 -8.77 4.25
C GLU A 67 -6.46 -8.01 5.02
N ILE A 68 -5.18 -8.37 4.87
CA ILE A 68 -4.07 -7.68 5.52
C ILE A 68 -4.00 -6.21 5.09
N LEU A 69 -4.10 -5.92 3.79
CA LEU A 69 -4.02 -4.56 3.24
C LEU A 69 -5.20 -3.66 3.66
N LEU A 70 -6.34 -4.26 4.02
CA LEU A 70 -7.55 -3.55 4.45
C LEU A 70 -7.76 -3.57 5.96
N LYS A 71 -6.91 -4.27 6.71
CA LYS A 71 -7.07 -4.45 8.14
C LYS A 71 -6.92 -3.13 8.90
N ASP A 72 -7.78 -2.96 9.89
CA ASP A 72 -7.56 -2.05 11.00
C ASP A 72 -6.73 -2.77 12.07
N PHE A 73 -5.55 -2.23 12.38
CA PHE A 73 -4.66 -2.79 13.40
C PHE A 73 -4.88 -2.20 14.79
N THR A 74 -5.80 -1.23 14.92
CA THR A 74 -6.17 -0.62 16.20
C THR A 74 -7.26 -1.41 16.93
N THR A 75 -7.99 -2.26 16.21
CA THR A 75 -9.09 -3.07 16.75
C THR A 75 -8.84 -4.56 16.56
N ASN A 76 -9.36 -5.35 17.50
CA ASN A 76 -9.35 -6.79 17.39
C ASN A 76 -10.64 -7.30 16.73
N ASP A 77 -10.50 -8.06 15.64
CA ASP A 77 -11.59 -8.67 14.89
C ASP A 77 -11.65 -10.19 15.17
N GLU A 78 -11.58 -10.61 16.45
CA GLU A 78 -11.41 -12.03 16.86
C GLU A 78 -12.45 -12.99 16.25
N ASN A 79 -13.62 -12.48 15.86
CA ASN A 79 -14.75 -13.26 15.36
C ASN A 79 -15.07 -13.08 13.86
N SER A 80 -14.21 -12.39 13.10
CA SER A 80 -14.45 -12.21 11.66
C SER A 80 -13.68 -13.26 10.84
N ASP A 81 -14.22 -14.48 10.74
CA ASP A 81 -13.74 -15.39 9.68
C ASP A 81 -14.23 -14.88 8.32
N ARG A 82 -13.31 -14.26 7.57
CA ARG A 82 -13.65 -13.54 6.35
C ARG A 82 -13.88 -14.55 5.22
N LYS A 83 -15.11 -14.57 4.70
CA LYS A 83 -15.47 -15.39 3.53
C LYS A 83 -14.61 -15.04 2.32
N LEU A 84 -14.13 -16.07 1.62
CA LEU A 84 -13.37 -15.87 0.39
C LEU A 84 -14.17 -15.11 -0.66
N LEU A 85 -13.58 -14.04 -1.18
CA LEU A 85 -14.06 -13.42 -2.40
C LEU A 85 -13.46 -14.17 -3.59
N SER A 86 -14.31 -14.65 -4.50
CA SER A 86 -13.87 -15.23 -5.75
C SER A 86 -13.90 -14.19 -6.87
N ILE A 87 -12.86 -14.20 -7.72
CA ILE A 87 -12.87 -13.44 -8.96
C ILE A 87 -13.72 -14.23 -9.95
N LYS A 88 -14.97 -13.80 -10.18
CA LYS A 88 -15.82 -14.40 -11.21
C LYS A 88 -15.04 -14.39 -12.55
N LYS A 89 -14.89 -15.57 -13.16
CA LYS A 89 -14.39 -15.68 -14.53
C LYS A 89 -15.42 -14.99 -15.43
N ASP A 90 -15.05 -13.83 -15.95
CA ASP A 90 -15.86 -13.14 -16.92
C ASP A 90 -15.88 -14.01 -18.18
N ARG A 91 -17.03 -14.63 -18.47
CA ARG A 91 -17.16 -15.61 -19.57
C ARG A 91 -17.07 -14.95 -20.95
N LYS A 92 -17.17 -13.62 -21.02
CA LYS A 92 -17.02 -12.88 -22.26
C LYS A 92 -15.53 -12.74 -22.62
N LYS A 93 -15.19 -13.12 -23.86
CA LYS A 93 -13.85 -12.88 -24.44
C LYS A 93 -13.60 -11.38 -24.39
N LYS A 94 -12.74 -10.96 -23.47
CA LYS A 94 -12.37 -9.57 -23.27
C LYS A 94 -11.42 -9.15 -24.38
N ASP A 95 -11.76 -8.09 -25.09
CA ASP A 95 -10.88 -7.52 -26.10
C ASP A 95 -9.59 -7.02 -25.41
N LYS A 96 -8.45 -7.65 -25.73
CA LYS A 96 -7.14 -7.30 -25.15
C LYS A 96 -6.81 -5.82 -25.39
N ASN A 97 -7.34 -5.22 -26.44
CA ASN A 97 -7.14 -3.82 -26.78
C ASN A 97 -7.82 -2.86 -25.80
N GLN A 98 -8.89 -3.28 -25.13
CA GLN A 98 -9.61 -2.51 -24.09
C GLN A 98 -9.06 -2.71 -22.67
N LEU A 99 -7.87 -3.29 -22.50
CA LEU A 99 -7.29 -3.48 -21.17
C LEU A 99 -7.10 -2.13 -20.45
N HIS A 100 -6.69 -1.10 -21.18
CA HIS A 100 -6.41 0.24 -20.67
C HIS A 100 -7.70 0.92 -20.13
N GLU A 101 -8.79 0.94 -20.89
CA GLU A 101 -10.09 1.49 -20.45
C GLU A 101 -10.59 0.79 -19.18
N ARG A 102 -10.47 -0.54 -19.14
CA ARG A 102 -10.93 -1.33 -17.99
C ARG A 102 -10.10 -1.12 -16.73
N ALA A 103 -8.82 -0.80 -16.87
CA ALA A 103 -7.92 -0.51 -15.75
C ALA A 103 -8.04 0.94 -15.25
N CYS A 104 -8.28 1.89 -16.15
CA CYS A 104 -8.26 3.33 -15.88
C CYS A 104 -9.64 3.95 -15.58
N ASN A 105 -10.72 3.17 -15.53
CA ASN A 105 -12.03 3.70 -15.19
C ASN A 105 -12.02 4.39 -13.81
N PRO A 106 -12.37 5.69 -13.73
CA PRO A 106 -12.41 6.42 -12.48
C PRO A 106 -13.48 5.81 -11.56
N VAL A 107 -13.16 5.70 -10.27
CA VAL A 107 -14.10 5.20 -9.28
C VAL A 107 -14.45 6.33 -8.32
N ASN A 108 -15.70 6.79 -8.39
CA ASN A 108 -16.25 7.87 -7.57
C ASN A 108 -16.66 7.41 -6.15
N GLN A 109 -15.93 6.48 -5.53
CA GLN A 109 -16.31 5.95 -4.22
C GLN A 109 -15.06 5.73 -3.34
N GLN A 110 -15.03 6.38 -2.18
CA GLN A 110 -14.04 6.13 -1.11
C GLN A 110 -14.37 4.81 -0.40
N PHE A 111 -13.44 3.86 -0.42
CA PHE A 111 -13.67 2.49 0.06
C PHE A 111 -12.56 1.91 0.93
N LEU A 112 -11.48 2.65 1.18
CA LEU A 112 -10.41 2.15 2.05
C LEU A 112 -10.80 2.46 3.51
N PRO A 113 -10.77 1.47 4.41
CA PRO A 113 -10.90 1.69 5.85
C PRO A 113 -9.91 2.76 6.31
N LYS A 114 -10.37 3.70 7.17
CA LYS A 114 -9.61 4.90 7.55
C LYS A 114 -8.20 4.57 8.08
N SER A 115 -8.11 3.48 8.84
CA SER A 115 -6.95 3.02 9.59
C SER A 115 -6.09 2.00 8.83
N CYS A 116 -6.46 1.56 7.63
CA CYS A 116 -5.66 0.60 6.88
C CYS A 116 -4.41 1.26 6.25
N ALA A 117 -3.34 0.48 6.09
CA ALA A 117 -2.07 0.98 5.54
C ALA A 117 -2.23 1.64 4.16
N LEU A 118 -3.07 1.07 3.28
CA LEU A 118 -3.33 1.64 1.96
C LEU A 118 -3.98 3.03 2.03
N ARG A 119 -4.84 3.27 3.04
CA ARG A 119 -5.49 4.57 3.19
C ARG A 119 -4.47 5.61 3.64
N GLN A 120 -3.67 5.29 4.64
CA GLN A 120 -2.65 6.19 5.17
C GLN A 120 -1.64 6.57 4.08
N ILE A 121 -1.16 5.60 3.31
CA ILE A 121 -0.26 5.86 2.17
C ILE A 121 -0.95 6.74 1.12
N LEU A 122 -2.19 6.42 0.74
CA LEU A 122 -2.93 7.19 -0.26
C LEU A 122 -3.14 8.65 0.17
N ASP A 123 -3.50 8.89 1.43
CA ASP A 123 -3.72 10.24 1.95
C ASP A 123 -2.44 11.10 1.82
N VAL A 124 -1.27 10.52 2.08
CA VAL A 124 0.04 11.18 1.87
C VAL A 124 0.35 11.36 0.38
N GLN A 125 0.12 10.35 -0.46
CA GLN A 125 0.33 10.44 -1.92
C GLN A 125 -0.53 11.52 -2.58
N LEU A 126 -1.75 11.75 -2.06
CA LEU A 126 -2.66 12.79 -2.58
C LEU A 126 -2.13 14.21 -2.38
N LEU A 127 -1.18 14.43 -1.46
CA LEU A 127 -0.50 15.72 -1.29
C LEU A 127 0.24 16.15 -2.55
N VAL A 128 0.81 15.20 -3.31
CA VAL A 128 1.42 15.51 -4.62
C VAL A 128 0.37 16.03 -5.57
N LYS A 129 -0.81 15.41 -5.61
CA LYS A 129 -1.86 15.81 -6.55
C LYS A 129 -2.37 17.23 -6.27
N SER A 130 -2.46 17.64 -5.00
CA SER A 130 -2.89 19.00 -4.65
C SER A 130 -1.82 20.06 -4.86
N SER A 131 -0.54 19.71 -4.73
CA SER A 131 0.58 20.66 -4.78
C SER A 131 1.27 20.75 -6.14
N ILE A 132 1.21 19.72 -6.98
CA ILE A 132 2.03 19.65 -8.20
C ILE A 132 1.77 20.79 -9.18
N SER A 133 0.54 21.31 -9.24
CA SER A 133 0.17 22.41 -10.13
C SER A 133 0.43 23.80 -9.55
N THR A 134 0.70 23.91 -8.25
CA THR A 134 0.85 25.20 -7.54
C THR A 134 2.31 25.58 -7.33
N ILE A 135 3.23 24.61 -7.38
CA ILE A 135 4.67 24.83 -7.18
C ILE A 135 5.29 25.57 -8.36
N ASP A 136 5.98 26.67 -8.05
CA ASP A 136 6.80 27.41 -9.01
C ASP A 136 8.22 26.83 -9.06
N LEU A 137 8.59 26.29 -10.23
CA LEU A 137 9.92 25.73 -10.51
C LEU A 137 11.08 26.69 -10.20
N THR A 138 10.85 28.00 -10.33
CA THR A 138 11.89 29.01 -10.10
C THR A 138 12.19 29.21 -8.61
N GLN A 139 11.22 28.93 -7.73
CA GLN A 139 11.39 28.99 -6.28
C GLN A 139 12.11 27.74 -5.75
N LEU A 140 11.76 26.58 -6.30
CA LEU A 140 12.33 25.29 -5.93
C LEU A 140 13.81 25.12 -6.34
N ALA A 141 14.24 25.84 -7.39
CA ALA A 141 15.60 25.84 -7.90
C ALA A 141 16.55 26.77 -7.11
N LYS A 142 16.05 27.56 -6.15
CA LYS A 142 16.93 28.34 -5.27
C LYS A 142 17.79 27.36 -4.48
N SER A 143 19.09 27.40 -4.74
CA SER A 143 20.10 26.55 -4.12
C SER A 143 20.08 26.71 -2.60
N ARG A 144 19.28 25.89 -1.90
CA ARG A 144 19.49 25.61 -0.49
C ARG A 144 20.79 24.81 -0.38
N THR A 145 21.69 25.22 0.51
CA THR A 145 22.97 24.53 0.79
C THR A 145 22.74 23.09 1.20
N ASP A 146 21.62 22.81 1.88
CA ASP A 146 21.13 21.48 2.18
C ASP A 146 19.78 21.24 1.48
N PRO A 147 19.67 20.26 0.56
CA PRO A 147 18.41 19.92 -0.11
C PRO A 147 17.38 19.25 0.81
N TYR A 148 17.75 18.85 2.04
CA TYR A 148 16.90 18.10 2.97
C TYR A 148 16.50 18.88 4.22
N CYS A 149 16.92 20.14 4.38
CA CYS A 149 16.59 20.94 5.57
C CYS A 149 15.07 21.17 5.76
N TYR A 150 14.26 20.96 4.73
CA TYR A 150 12.81 20.96 4.85
C TYR A 150 12.28 19.87 5.82
N ILE A 151 13.06 18.81 6.06
CA ILE A 151 12.70 17.76 7.02
C ILE A 151 12.70 18.33 8.45
N ASP A 152 13.74 19.10 8.77
CA ASP A 152 13.83 19.78 10.06
C ASP A 152 12.70 20.82 10.18
N ASP A 153 12.46 21.61 9.13
CA ASP A 153 11.34 22.57 9.06
C ASP A 153 9.98 21.88 9.33
N MET A 154 9.74 20.71 8.72
CA MET A 154 8.52 19.92 8.94
C MET A 154 8.44 19.35 10.34
N TYR A 155 9.57 18.90 10.91
CA TYR A 155 9.61 18.36 12.26
C TYR A 155 9.29 19.43 13.30
N GLU A 156 9.84 20.64 13.16
CA GLU A 156 9.53 21.78 14.03
C GLU A 156 8.04 22.16 13.95
N LYS A 157 7.45 22.15 12.74
CA LYS A 157 6.00 22.36 12.56
C LYS A 157 5.17 21.29 13.25
N TYR A 158 5.61 20.03 13.21
CA TYR A 158 4.97 18.93 13.91
C TYR A 158 5.03 19.11 15.43
N LEU A 159 6.20 19.47 15.98
CA LEU A 159 6.35 19.76 17.41
C LEU A 159 5.43 20.91 17.86
N THR A 160 5.43 22.01 17.10
CA THR A 160 4.55 23.17 17.35
C THR A 160 3.07 22.75 17.37
N HIS A 161 2.63 21.95 16.39
CA HIS A 161 1.27 21.42 16.34
C HIS A 161 0.95 20.54 17.56
N GLN A 162 1.89 19.69 18.00
CA GLN A 162 1.72 18.84 19.15
C GLN A 162 1.58 19.63 20.46
N GLU A 163 2.38 20.69 20.63
CA GLU A 163 2.27 21.60 21.77
C GLU A 163 0.91 22.32 21.80
N HIS A 164 0.45 22.86 20.66
CA HIS A 164 -0.88 23.46 20.53
C HIS A 164 -2.01 22.48 20.92
N ALA A 165 -1.87 21.20 20.56
CA ALA A 165 -2.83 20.17 20.97
C ALA A 165 -2.78 19.87 22.48
N MET A 166 -1.59 19.94 23.11
CA MET A 166 -1.43 19.68 24.55
C MET A 166 -2.03 20.76 25.45
N TYR A 167 -2.00 22.04 25.05
CA TYR A 167 -2.65 23.12 25.81
C TYR A 167 -4.20 23.11 25.72
N GLY A 168 -4.78 22.30 24.83
CA GLY A 168 -6.22 22.11 24.67
C GLY A 168 -6.80 20.84 25.31
N GLY A 169 -5.97 19.92 25.80
CA GLY A 169 -6.43 18.68 26.43
C GLY A 169 -5.28 17.80 26.91
N GLY A 170 -5.20 17.57 28.22
CA GLY A 170 -4.13 16.80 28.86
C GLY A 170 -4.02 15.38 28.31
N CYS A 171 -2.95 15.10 27.56
CA CYS A 171 -2.61 13.76 27.12
C CYS A 171 -1.15 13.45 27.45
N ASN A 172 -0.89 12.30 28.06
CA ASN A 172 0.44 11.86 28.46
C ASN A 172 1.33 11.59 27.23
N SER A 173 2.60 11.99 27.33
CA SER A 173 3.64 12.03 26.28
C SER A 173 4.04 10.67 25.64
N THR A 174 3.41 9.55 26.00
CA THR A 174 3.85 8.20 25.58
C THR A 174 2.96 7.54 24.53
N THR A 175 1.89 8.22 24.08
CA THR A 175 0.99 7.70 23.05
C THR A 175 1.01 8.58 21.81
N TRP A 176 1.13 7.96 20.64
CA TRP A 176 0.97 8.63 19.34
C TRP A 176 -0.28 9.52 19.34
N PRO A 177 -0.22 10.72 18.72
CA PRO A 177 -1.37 11.62 18.66
C PRO A 177 -2.61 10.88 18.14
N LYS A 178 -3.74 11.02 18.85
CA LYS A 178 -5.03 10.44 18.42
C LYS A 178 -5.56 11.13 17.16
N GLU A 179 -5.14 12.36 16.91
CA GLU A 179 -5.49 13.11 15.71
C GLU A 179 -4.30 13.17 14.74
N PRO A 180 -4.52 12.94 13.44
CA PRO A 180 -3.48 13.03 12.44
C PRO A 180 -2.94 14.46 12.34
N PHE A 181 -1.64 14.59 12.09
CA PHE A 181 -1.01 15.88 11.84
C PHE A 181 -1.73 16.62 10.70
N SER A 182 -2.17 17.85 10.96
CA SER A 182 -2.84 18.64 9.93
C SER A 182 -1.85 19.07 8.86
N THR A 183 -2.04 18.53 7.65
CA THR A 183 -1.20 18.88 6.49
C THR A 183 -1.38 20.34 6.03
N GLU A 184 -2.32 21.09 6.61
CA GLU A 184 -2.51 22.52 6.35
C GLU A 184 -1.32 23.37 6.82
N TYR A 185 -0.56 22.89 7.81
CA TYR A 185 0.66 23.55 8.31
C TYR A 185 1.86 23.41 7.37
N LEU A 186 1.77 22.53 6.37
CA LEU A 186 2.81 22.32 5.39
C LEU A 186 2.65 23.30 4.23
N SER A 187 3.77 23.85 3.77
CA SER A 187 3.86 24.54 2.48
C SER A 187 3.60 23.57 1.33
N GLU A 188 3.30 24.10 0.15
CA GLU A 188 3.07 23.26 -1.04
C GLU A 188 4.31 22.44 -1.43
N GLU A 189 5.52 22.98 -1.22
CA GLU A 189 6.78 22.26 -1.46
C GLU A 189 6.95 21.07 -0.51
N GLU A 190 6.69 21.26 0.78
CA GLU A 190 6.77 20.20 1.78
C GLU A 190 5.72 19.12 1.55
N LYS A 191 4.48 19.52 1.19
CA LYS A 191 3.41 18.60 0.77
C LYS A 191 3.86 17.74 -0.40
N TYR A 192 4.49 18.35 -1.41
CA TYR A 192 5.03 17.61 -2.54
C TYR A 192 6.13 16.64 -2.12
N GLN A 193 7.13 17.08 -1.35
CA GLN A 193 8.27 16.24 -0.97
C GLN A 193 7.84 15.04 -0.10
N LEU A 194 6.95 15.27 0.86
CA LEU A 194 6.36 14.23 1.69
C LEU A 194 5.54 13.24 0.84
N GLY A 195 4.68 13.77 -0.03
CA GLY A 195 3.88 12.96 -0.94
C GLY A 195 4.71 12.16 -1.94
N ALA A 196 5.78 12.76 -2.49
CA ALA A 196 6.68 12.13 -3.45
C ALA A 196 7.48 10.98 -2.83
N THR A 197 7.81 11.10 -1.53
CA THR A 197 8.41 9.99 -0.76
C THR A 197 7.44 8.80 -0.68
N ALA A 198 6.14 9.06 -0.44
CA ALA A 198 5.13 7.99 -0.38
C ALA A 198 4.75 7.40 -1.75
N LEU A 199 5.01 8.09 -2.88
CA LEU A 199 4.76 7.55 -4.22
C LEU A 199 5.69 6.38 -4.57
N ASP A 200 6.92 6.40 -4.06
CA ASP A 200 7.96 5.40 -4.34
C ASP A 200 8.17 4.40 -3.18
N CYS A 201 7.32 4.41 -2.16
CA CYS A 201 7.46 3.52 -1.01
C CYS A 201 7.04 2.07 -1.34
N SER A 202 7.57 1.13 -0.55
CA SER A 202 7.22 -0.29 -0.63
C SER A 202 6.40 -0.72 0.59
N ILE A 203 5.39 -1.58 0.37
CA ILE A 203 4.63 -2.22 1.44
C ILE A 203 5.17 -3.63 1.68
N MET A 204 5.78 -3.85 2.84
CA MET A 204 6.20 -5.17 3.28
C MET A 204 5.12 -5.81 4.16
N ILE A 205 4.63 -6.96 3.73
CA ILE A 205 3.69 -7.79 4.50
C ILE A 205 4.44 -9.01 5.02
N THR A 206 4.48 -9.16 6.34
CA THR A 206 4.99 -10.36 7.00
C THR A 206 3.84 -11.09 7.67
N PHE A 207 3.86 -12.42 7.66
CA PHE A 207 2.84 -13.20 8.34
C PHE A 207 3.33 -14.61 8.66
N ARG A 208 2.77 -15.16 9.74
CA ARG A 208 2.99 -16.53 10.19
C ARG A 208 1.65 -17.17 10.53
N ARG A 209 1.48 -18.42 10.13
CA ARG A 209 0.31 -19.22 10.52
C ARG A 209 0.40 -19.62 11.99
N LEU A 210 -0.72 -19.49 12.70
CA LEU A 210 -0.89 -20.01 14.06
C LEU A 210 -1.26 -21.49 14.02
N SER A 211 -0.89 -22.22 15.08
CA SER A 211 -1.03 -23.68 15.17
C SER A 211 -2.48 -24.14 15.33
N GLY A 212 -3.41 -23.20 15.56
CA GLY A 212 -4.85 -23.46 15.70
C GLY A 212 -5.29 -23.76 17.13
N ASP A 213 -4.35 -23.87 18.08
CA ASP A 213 -4.64 -23.97 19.51
C ASP A 213 -4.96 -22.59 20.09
N ARG A 214 -6.05 -22.49 20.86
CA ARG A 214 -6.42 -21.28 21.62
C ARG A 214 -5.32 -20.89 22.61
N ALA A 215 -4.49 -21.84 23.07
CA ALA A 215 -3.37 -21.55 23.96
C ALA A 215 -2.33 -20.62 23.32
N GLU A 216 -2.00 -20.79 22.03
CA GLU A 216 -1.04 -19.92 21.34
C GLU A 216 -1.62 -18.50 21.19
N GLU A 217 -2.90 -18.36 20.87
CA GLU A 217 -3.59 -17.08 20.76
C GLU A 217 -3.71 -16.35 22.10
N ASN A 218 -4.06 -17.07 23.18
CA ASN A 218 -4.16 -16.52 24.52
C ASN A 218 -2.81 -16.10 25.10
N SER A 219 -1.70 -16.68 24.62
CA SER A 219 -0.35 -16.28 25.02
C SER A 219 0.10 -14.95 24.40
N LEU A 220 -0.60 -14.46 23.36
CA LEU A 220 -0.29 -13.20 22.71
C LEU A 220 -0.83 -12.02 23.54
N ASN A 221 -0.02 -10.97 23.64
CA ASN A 221 -0.48 -9.71 24.21
C ASN A 221 -1.62 -9.09 23.36
N GLU A 222 -2.37 -8.15 23.94
CA GLU A 222 -3.53 -7.54 23.29
C GLU A 222 -3.18 -6.88 21.94
N ALA A 223 -2.04 -6.17 21.88
CA ALA A 223 -1.58 -5.54 20.65
C ALA A 223 -1.30 -6.57 19.53
N ALA A 224 -0.70 -7.72 19.85
CA ALA A 224 -0.46 -8.79 18.89
C ALA A 224 -1.75 -9.51 18.46
N ARG A 225 -2.78 -9.55 19.32
CA ARG A 225 -4.10 -10.07 18.94
C ARG A 225 -4.80 -9.18 17.91
N ASN A 226 -4.62 -7.86 17.99
CA ASN A 226 -5.07 -6.94 16.94
C ASN A 226 -4.43 -7.22 15.58
N HIS A 227 -3.33 -7.97 15.52
CA HIS A 227 -2.62 -8.32 14.29
C HIS A 227 -3.02 -9.69 13.72
N ILE A 228 -4.09 -10.31 14.24
CA ILE A 228 -4.59 -11.59 13.73
C ILE A 228 -5.53 -11.36 12.54
N VAL A 229 -5.36 -12.18 11.49
CA VAL A 229 -6.26 -12.32 10.34
C VAL A 229 -6.74 -13.76 10.25
N SER A 230 -8.06 -13.94 10.18
CA SER A 230 -8.72 -15.24 10.03
C SER A 230 -9.28 -15.40 8.62
N ILE A 231 -8.95 -16.51 7.96
CA ILE A 231 -9.41 -16.85 6.62
C ILE A 231 -9.58 -18.36 6.46
N GLU A 232 -10.79 -18.81 6.12
CA GLU A 232 -11.10 -20.23 5.91
C GLU A 232 -10.71 -21.10 7.11
N GLY A 233 -11.06 -20.63 8.31
CA GLY A 233 -10.71 -21.27 9.58
C GLY A 233 -9.22 -21.27 9.94
N MET A 234 -8.35 -20.65 9.12
CA MET A 234 -6.92 -20.51 9.42
C MET A 234 -6.64 -19.13 10.01
N LYS A 235 -5.87 -19.08 11.10
CA LYS A 235 -5.42 -17.84 11.73
C LYS A 235 -3.97 -17.53 11.39
N PHE A 236 -3.69 -16.26 11.10
CA PHE A 236 -2.36 -15.75 10.82
C PHE A 236 -2.08 -14.53 11.68
N VAL A 237 -0.92 -14.47 12.32
CA VAL A 237 -0.39 -13.22 12.86
C VAL A 237 0.35 -12.52 11.74
N VAL A 238 0.04 -11.24 11.52
CA VAL A 238 0.54 -10.47 10.38
C VAL A 238 1.12 -9.15 10.83
N ASN A 239 2.05 -8.58 10.08
CA ASN A 239 2.52 -7.23 10.29
C ASN A 239 2.71 -6.54 8.94
N VAL A 240 2.39 -5.25 8.89
CA VAL A 240 2.54 -4.41 7.70
C VAL A 240 3.55 -3.33 8.03
N THR A 241 4.56 -3.20 7.18
CA THR A 241 5.62 -2.20 7.33
C THR A 241 5.77 -1.44 6.03
N ILE A 242 5.94 -0.13 6.12
CA ILE A 242 6.26 0.72 4.98
C ILE A 242 7.77 0.91 4.95
N THR A 243 8.36 0.72 3.78
CA THR A 243 9.81 0.77 3.54
C THR A 243 10.10 1.69 2.37
N ASP A 244 11.38 2.03 2.15
CA ASP A 244 11.83 2.93 1.08
C ASP A 244 11.29 4.36 1.24
N LEU A 245 11.30 4.89 2.47
CA LEU A 245 10.82 6.23 2.82
C LEU A 245 11.93 7.29 2.74
N ASP A 246 12.80 7.17 1.76
CA ASP A 246 13.90 8.12 1.57
C ASP A 246 13.37 9.48 1.06
N PRO A 247 13.66 10.58 1.78
CA PRO A 247 13.20 11.91 1.41
C PRO A 247 13.62 12.30 -0.02
N LYS A 248 12.72 12.97 -0.75
CA LYS A 248 12.98 13.39 -2.13
C LYS A 248 13.55 14.81 -2.18
N SER A 249 14.73 14.95 -2.77
CA SER A 249 15.34 16.28 -3.00
C SER A 249 14.49 17.15 -3.95
N PRO A 250 14.64 18.48 -3.91
CA PRO A 250 13.94 19.40 -4.82
C PRO A 250 14.13 19.08 -6.32
N LYS A 251 15.29 18.53 -6.71
CA LYS A 251 15.58 18.09 -8.09
C LYS A 251 14.63 17.00 -8.58
N HIS A 252 14.04 16.23 -7.67
CA HIS A 252 13.05 15.21 -7.99
C HIS A 252 11.83 15.80 -8.71
N TYR A 253 11.33 16.96 -8.27
CA TYR A 253 10.15 17.60 -8.83
C TYR A 253 10.29 17.89 -10.32
N ALA A 254 11.37 18.57 -10.72
CA ALA A 254 11.62 18.93 -12.11
C ALA A 254 11.66 17.70 -13.02
N LYS A 255 12.41 16.67 -12.59
CA LYS A 255 12.50 15.39 -13.31
C LYS A 255 11.14 14.69 -13.39
N TYR A 256 10.38 14.69 -12.31
CA TYR A 256 9.08 14.03 -12.23
C TYR A 256 8.05 14.69 -13.16
N VAL A 257 8.00 16.02 -13.21
CA VAL A 257 7.12 16.78 -14.12
C VAL A 257 7.47 16.51 -15.58
N GLU A 258 8.77 16.51 -15.93
CA GLU A 258 9.23 16.16 -17.28
C GLU A 258 8.81 14.74 -17.68
N GLN A 259 9.00 13.77 -16.78
CA GLN A 259 8.61 12.38 -17.00
C GLN A 259 7.10 12.20 -17.15
N LEU A 260 6.29 12.93 -16.37
CA LEU A 260 4.83 12.93 -16.51
C LEU A 260 4.40 13.48 -17.88
N ALA A 261 5.00 14.59 -18.33
CA ALA A 261 4.71 15.18 -19.62
C ALA A 261 5.07 14.21 -20.77
N ALA A 262 6.26 13.61 -20.73
CA ALA A 262 6.70 12.62 -21.70
C ALA A 262 5.77 11.38 -21.71
N SER A 263 5.37 10.89 -20.54
CA SER A 263 4.45 9.76 -20.40
C SER A 263 3.08 10.06 -20.99
N ALA A 264 2.56 11.28 -20.78
CA ALA A 264 1.29 11.72 -21.34
C ALA A 264 1.33 11.81 -22.88
N VAL A 265 2.44 12.27 -23.46
CA VAL A 265 2.64 12.25 -24.92
C VAL A 265 2.68 10.82 -25.45
N ALA A 266 3.53 9.96 -24.87
CA ALA A 266 3.65 8.56 -25.29
C ALA A 266 2.33 7.79 -25.18
N TYR A 267 1.53 8.05 -24.14
CA TYR A 267 0.22 7.45 -23.97
C TYR A 267 -0.76 7.91 -25.06
N ARG A 268 -0.79 9.21 -25.39
CA ARG A 268 -1.63 9.72 -26.49
C ARG A 268 -1.25 9.09 -27.83
N ASP A 269 0.05 8.94 -28.09
CA ASP A 269 0.55 8.29 -29.29
C ASP A 269 0.12 6.81 -29.37
N PHE A 270 0.24 6.08 -28.25
CA PHE A 270 -0.24 4.71 -28.14
C PHE A 270 -1.75 4.61 -28.46
N ILE A 271 -2.57 5.46 -27.86
CA ILE A 271 -4.02 5.46 -28.09
C ILE A 271 -4.36 5.80 -29.54
N SER A 272 -3.64 6.72 -30.17
CA SER A 272 -3.89 7.07 -31.59
C SER A 272 -3.62 5.90 -32.54
N LYS A 273 -2.61 5.07 -32.26
CA LYS A 273 -2.29 3.86 -33.04
C LYS A 273 -3.30 2.74 -32.82
N MET A 274 -3.89 2.64 -31.64
CA MET A 274 -4.90 1.63 -31.31
C MET A 274 -6.28 1.89 -31.94
N ARG A 275 -6.56 3.15 -32.34
CA ARG A 275 -7.82 3.55 -32.99
C ARG A 275 -7.79 3.47 -34.52
N ARG A 276 -6.63 3.15 -35.10
CA ARG A 276 -6.47 2.86 -36.54
C ARG A 276 -6.65 1.37 -36.78
#